data_AF-A0A1Q8CRV7-F1
#
_entry.id   AF-A0A1Q8CRV7-F1
#
_cell.length_a   1.000
_cell.length_b   1.000
_cell.length_c   1.000
_cell.angle_alpha   90.00
_cell.angle_beta   90.00
_cell.angle_gamma   90.00
#
_symmetry.space_group_name_H-M   'P 1'
#
loop_
_entity.id
_entity.type
_entity.pdbx_description
1 polymer ?
#
loop_
_entity_poly.entity_id
_entity_poly.type
_entity_poly.pdbx_seq_one_letter_code
_entity_poly.pdbx_strand_id
1 'polypeptide(L)' 'MNLHDELWARRPGADAGLTDLIAYHRRCAKAYDDMATADPGHRHEAMAWARIERRQAQTIENDLIDLLETYTSR' A
#
# COMPACT_ATOMS: atom_id res chain seq x y z
N MET A 1 -2.22 -6.17 17.08
CA MET A 1 -2.73 -6.60 15.75
C MET A 1 -1.59 -7.26 14.96
N ASN A 2 -1.57 -8.60 14.88
CA ASN A 2 -0.46 -9.34 14.25
C ASN A 2 -0.33 -9.07 12.73
N LEU A 3 -1.42 -8.70 12.07
CA LEU A 3 -1.43 -8.40 10.63
C LEU A 3 -0.43 -7.31 10.23
N HIS A 4 -0.23 -6.29 11.07
CA HIS A 4 0.72 -5.22 10.77
C HIS A 4 2.15 -5.75 10.65
N ASP A 5 2.57 -6.54 11.63
CA ASP A 5 3.91 -7.11 11.70
C ASP A 5 4.14 -8.12 10.56
N GLU A 6 3.13 -8.93 10.23
CA GLU A 6 3.18 -9.86 9.10
C GLU A 6 3.34 -9.15 7.74
N LEU A 7 2.62 -8.04 7.54
CA LEU A 7 2.74 -7.24 6.32
C LEU A 7 4.10 -6.55 6.26
N TRP A 8 4.57 -5.99 7.39
CA TRP A 8 5.86 -5.31 7.47
C TRP A 8 7.03 -6.25 7.18
N ALA A 9 6.97 -7.50 7.66
CA ALA A 9 7.97 -8.52 7.35
C ALA A 9 8.05 -8.89 5.86
N ARG A 10 6.99 -8.62 5.09
CA ARG A 10 6.90 -8.85 3.64
C ARG A 10 7.13 -7.59 2.81
N ARG A 11 7.47 -6.47 3.46
CA ARG A 11 7.72 -5.21 2.76
C ARG A 11 8.88 -5.38 1.79
N PRO A 12 8.73 -4.96 0.52
CA PRO A 12 9.83 -4.97 -0.43
C PRO A 12 11.05 -4.19 0.10
N GLY A 13 12.24 -4.66 -0.30
CA GLY A 13 13.52 -4.02 0.04
C GLY A 13 13.66 -2.62 -0.55
N ALA A 14 14.71 -1.92 -0.15
CA ALA A 14 15.00 -0.57 -0.65
C ALA A 14 15.35 -0.53 -2.15
N ASP A 15 15.72 -1.66 -2.72
CA ASP A 15 16.05 -1.90 -4.13
C ASP A 15 14.83 -2.31 -4.97
N ALA A 16 13.65 -2.47 -4.36
CA ALA A 16 12.43 -2.82 -5.08
C ALA A 16 11.99 -1.72 -6.05
N GLY A 17 11.46 -2.14 -7.21
CA GLY A 17 10.91 -1.21 -8.18
C GLY A 17 9.65 -0.49 -7.66
N LEU A 18 9.35 0.68 -8.24
CA LEU A 18 8.14 1.45 -7.89
C LEU A 18 6.87 0.62 -8.07
N THR A 19 6.81 -0.23 -9.10
CA THR A 19 5.68 -1.13 -9.35
C THR A 19 5.50 -2.19 -8.25
N ASP A 20 6.59 -2.69 -7.68
CA ASP A 20 6.54 -3.67 -6.58
C ASP A 20 6.05 -3.02 -5.28
N LEU A 21 6.47 -1.78 -5.03
CA LEU A 21 5.99 -0.98 -3.91
C LEU A 21 4.50 -0.66 -4.04
N ILE A 22 4.03 -0.25 -5.23
CA ILE A 22 2.59 -0.02 -5.50
C ILE A 22 1.81 -1.31 -5.23
N ALA A 23 2.28 -2.44 -5.76
CA ALA A 23 1.62 -3.73 -5.59
C ALA A 23 1.60 -4.17 -4.11
N TYR A 24 2.66 -3.92 -3.37
CA TYR A 24 2.72 -4.16 -1.92
C TYR A 24 1.67 -3.34 -1.18
N HIS A 25 1.65 -2.02 -1.34
CA HIS A 25 0.69 -1.15 -0.67
C HIS A 25 -0.77 -1.49 -1.01
N ARG A 26 -1.07 -1.86 -2.27
CA ARG A 26 -2.40 -2.35 -2.65
C ARG A 26 -2.78 -3.65 -1.95
N ARG A 27 -1.85 -4.61 -1.79
CA ARG A 27 -2.09 -5.85 -1.04
C ARG A 27 -2.32 -5.58 0.44
N CYS A 28 -1.54 -4.69 1.06
CA CYS A 28 -1.73 -4.28 2.45
C CYS A 28 -3.09 -3.63 2.66
N ALA A 29 -3.49 -2.71 1.78
CA ALA A 29 -4.80 -2.07 1.83
C ALA A 29 -5.94 -3.09 1.84
N LYS A 30 -5.87 -4.08 0.94
CA LYS A 30 -6.85 -5.17 0.89
C LYS A 30 -6.86 -6.00 2.18
N ALA A 31 -5.70 -6.37 2.70
CA ALA A 31 -5.63 -7.18 3.92
C ALA A 31 -6.25 -6.46 5.12
N TYR A 32 -6.03 -5.14 5.24
CA TYR A 32 -6.64 -4.33 6.27
C TYR A 32 -8.17 -4.18 6.09
N ASP A 33 -8.68 -4.03 4.86
CA ASP A 33 -10.13 -4.04 4.61
C ASP A 33 -10.77 -5.38 5.00
N ASP A 34 -10.12 -6.49 4.63
CA ASP A 34 -10.59 -7.84 4.95
C ASP A 34 -10.65 -8.02 6.48
N MET A 35 -9.64 -7.54 7.21
CA MET A 35 -9.63 -7.55 8.68
C MET A 35 -10.69 -6.62 9.29
N ALA A 36 -10.94 -5.44 8.72
CA ALA A 36 -11.99 -4.53 9.20
C ALA A 36 -13.39 -5.18 9.17
N THR A 37 -13.58 -6.10 8.23
CA THR A 37 -14.78 -6.92 8.09
C THR A 37 -14.79 -8.07 9.08
N ALA A 38 -13.66 -8.78 9.24
CA ALA A 38 -13.55 -9.98 10.06
C ALA A 38 -13.49 -9.71 11.57
N ASP A 39 -12.94 -8.57 12.00
CA ASP A 39 -12.75 -8.21 13.41
C ASP A 39 -13.39 -6.83 13.72
N PRO A 40 -14.63 -6.80 14.23
CA PRO A 40 -15.29 -5.57 14.65
C PRO A 40 -14.55 -4.78 15.73
N GLY A 41 -13.75 -5.45 16.57
CA GLY A 41 -13.00 -4.80 17.65
C GLY A 41 -11.85 -3.92 17.14
N HIS A 42 -11.27 -4.27 16.00
CA HIS A 42 -10.21 -3.50 15.34
C HIS A 42 -10.67 -2.81 14.06
N ARG A 43 -11.97 -2.80 13.76
CA ARG A 43 -12.50 -2.27 12.49
C ARG A 43 -12.01 -0.87 12.15
N HIS A 44 -12.10 0.06 13.09
CA HIS A 44 -11.72 1.45 12.84
C HIS A 44 -10.21 1.61 12.58
N GLU A 45 -9.39 0.89 13.33
CA GLU A 45 -7.94 0.85 13.14
C GLU A 45 -7.60 0.24 11.77
N ALA A 46 -8.20 -0.91 11.44
CA ALA A 46 -8.05 -1.58 10.17
C ALA A 46 -8.44 -0.69 8.98
N MET A 47 -9.58 0.00 9.05
CA MET A 47 -9.99 0.95 8.01
C MET A 47 -9.02 2.13 7.88
N ALA A 48 -8.46 2.62 8.99
CA ALA A 48 -7.48 3.70 8.95
C ALA A 48 -6.20 3.25 8.23
N TRP A 49 -5.68 2.07 8.55
CA TRP A 49 -4.54 1.48 7.86
C TRP A 49 -4.81 1.22 6.40
N ALA A 50 -5.96 0.63 6.06
CA ALA A 50 -6.36 0.42 4.66
C ALA A 50 -6.36 1.74 3.87
N ARG A 51 -6.78 2.85 4.49
CA ARG A 51 -6.75 4.18 3.85
C ARG A 51 -5.34 4.71 3.66
N ILE A 52 -4.46 4.51 4.64
CA ILE A 52 -3.04 4.92 4.56
C ILE A 52 -2.36 4.17 3.41
N GLU A 53 -2.52 2.85 3.34
CA GLU A 53 -1.93 2.00 2.31
C GLU A 53 -2.40 2.37 0.90
N ARG A 54 -3.71 2.66 0.72
CA ARG A 54 -4.22 3.18 -0.56
C ARG A 54 -3.59 4.50 -0.96
N ARG A 55 -3.42 5.42 -0.01
CA ARG A 55 -2.78 6.71 -0.27
C ARG A 55 -1.33 6.54 -0.68
N GLN A 56 -0.58 5.65 -0.03
CA GLN A 56 0.80 5.35 -0.40
C GLN A 56 0.89 4.79 -1.82
N ALA A 57 0.06 3.81 -2.16
CA ALA A 57 0.00 3.27 -3.53
C ALA A 57 -0.30 4.37 -4.55
N GLN A 58 -1.27 5.24 -4.27
CA GLN A 58 -1.66 6.33 -5.17
C GLN A 58 -0.54 7.36 -5.35
N THR A 59 0.15 7.73 -4.27
CA THR A 59 1.27 8.68 -4.35
C THR A 59 2.37 8.13 -5.24
N ILE A 60 2.80 6.89 -5.02
CA ILE A 60 3.88 6.28 -5.80
C ILE A 60 3.46 6.10 -7.27
N GLU A 61 2.19 5.75 -7.52
CA GLU A 61 1.65 5.63 -8.88
C GLU A 61 1.63 6.98 -9.61
N ASN A 62 1.23 8.06 -8.93
CA ASN A 62 1.28 9.41 -9.50
C ASN A 62 2.73 9.83 -9.80
N ASP A 63 3.64 9.63 -8.85
CA ASP A 63 5.06 9.96 -9.05
C ASP A 63 5.66 9.19 -10.23
N LEU A 64 5.27 7.93 -10.41
CA LEU A 64 5.66 7.11 -11.56
C LEU A 64 5.08 7.64 -12.88
N ILE A 65 3.81 8.05 -12.90
CA ILE A 65 3.18 8.67 -14.09
C ILE A 65 3.90 9.96 -14.45
N ASP A 66 4.10 10.87 -13.50
CA ASP A 66 4.79 12.15 -13.70
C ASP A 66 6.21 11.94 -14.24
N LEU A 67 6.92 10.93 -13.73
CA LEU A 67 8.23 10.53 -14.23
C LEU A 67 8.15 10.09 -15.70
N LEU A 68 7.24 9.18 -16.03
CA LEU A 68 7.08 8.68 -17.40
C LEU A 68 6.70 9.80 -18.38
N GLU A 69 5.80 10.70 -18.00
CA GLU A 69 5.40 11.84 -18.82
C GLU A 69 6.58 12.80 -19.08
N THR A 70 7.39 13.06 -18.05
CA THR A 70 8.60 13.90 -18.16
C THR A 70 9.61 13.32 -19.16
N TYR A 71 9.80 12.00 -19.17
CA TYR A 71 10.77 11.34 -20.04
C TYR A 71 10.24 10.98 -21.44
N THR A 72 8.92 10.90 -21.62
CA THR A 72 8.29 10.58 -22.91
C THR A 72 7.96 11.85 -23.73
N SER A 73 7.90 13.02 -23.08
CA SER A 73 7.65 14.31 -23.73
C SER A 73 8.93 15.01 -24.25
N ARG A 74 10.06 14.30 -24.27
CA ARG A 74 11.33 14.73 -24.88
C ARG A 74 11.62 13.95 -26.15
#